data_AF-A0A7Y3NWS9-F1
#
_entry.id   AF-A0A7Y3NWS9-F1
#
_cell.length_a   1.000
_cell.length_b   1.000
_cell.length_c   1.000
_cell.angle_alpha   90.00
_cell.angle_beta   90.00
_cell.angle_gamma   90.00
#
_symmetry.space_group_name_H-M   'P 1'
#
loop_
_entity.id
_entity.type
_entity.pdbx_description
1 polymer ?
#
loop_
_entity_poly.entity_id
_entity_poly.type
_entity_poly.pdbx_seq_one_letter_code
_entity_poly.pdbx_strand_id
1 'polypeptide(L)'
;ATRDPVLPAQPSASAKAKKNTHQNAQGLPVQSFRSLLEELSTQSRNVCRMTGDDDKGPTATLLAMPTILQRRAFELLGCSQ
;
A
#
# COMPACT_ATOMS: atom_id res chain seq x y z
N ALA A 1 -3.68 -39.86 -2.46
CA ALA A 1 -2.54 -39.88 -1.53
C ALA A 1 -3.04 -39.44 -0.16
N THR A 2 -3.01 -40.35 0.82
CA THR A 2 -3.46 -40.09 2.19
C THR A 2 -2.46 -39.12 2.84
N ARG A 3 -2.89 -37.91 3.17
CA ARG A 3 -2.04 -36.90 3.81
C ARG A 3 -1.82 -37.33 5.26
N ASP A 4 -0.58 -37.64 5.60
CA ASP A 4 -0.17 -37.91 6.99
C ASP A 4 -0.41 -36.63 7.84
N PRO A 5 -1.22 -36.70 8.90
CA PRO A 5 -1.60 -35.53 9.69
C PRO A 5 -0.42 -34.92 10.48
N VAL A 6 0.69 -35.65 10.66
CA VAL A 6 1.82 -35.21 11.50
C VAL A 6 3.04 -34.80 10.66
N LEU A 7 3.07 -35.10 9.36
CA LEU A 7 4.15 -34.64 8.49
C LEU A 7 4.07 -33.12 8.23
N PRO A 8 5.21 -32.42 8.18
CA PRO A 8 5.26 -31.00 7.85
C PRO A 8 4.58 -30.71 6.50
N ALA A 9 3.81 -29.63 6.46
CA ALA A 9 3.16 -29.21 5.22
C ALA A 9 4.19 -28.78 4.17
N GLN A 10 4.08 -29.32 2.96
CA GLN A 10 4.91 -28.91 1.83
C GLN A 10 4.45 -27.54 1.30
N PRO A 11 5.35 -26.55 1.19
CA PRO A 11 4.98 -25.22 0.71
C PRO A 11 4.62 -25.27 -0.79
N SER A 12 3.54 -24.58 -1.16
CA SER A 12 3.10 -24.45 -2.55
C SER A 12 4.12 -23.70 -3.40
N ALA A 13 4.03 -23.84 -4.72
CA ALA A 13 4.85 -23.06 -5.66
C ALA A 13 4.68 -21.55 -5.44
N SER A 14 3.44 -21.09 -5.19
CA SER A 14 3.15 -19.69 -4.88
C SER A 14 3.77 -19.24 -3.55
N ALA A 15 3.78 -20.10 -2.52
CA ALA A 15 4.41 -19.78 -1.24
C ALA A 15 5.94 -19.66 -1.39
N LYS A 16 6.57 -20.53 -2.20
CA LYS A 16 7.99 -20.44 -2.54
C LYS A 16 8.32 -19.16 -3.31
N ALA A 17 7.51 -18.81 -4.31
CA ALA A 17 7.67 -17.58 -5.08
C ALA A 17 7.50 -16.32 -4.23
N LYS A 18 6.46 -16.27 -3.38
CA LYS A 18 6.23 -15.19 -2.42
C LYS A 18 7.41 -15.01 -1.45
N LYS A 19 7.95 -16.13 -0.94
CA LYS A 19 9.12 -16.11 -0.03
C LYS A 19 10.38 -15.58 -0.72
N ASN A 20 10.58 -15.91 -2.00
CA ASN A 20 11.76 -15.50 -2.75
C ASN A 20 11.68 -14.02 -3.18
N THR A 21 10.52 -13.59 -3.67
CA THR A 21 10.34 -12.25 -4.26
C THR A 21 9.91 -11.18 -3.25
N HIS A 22 9.39 -11.60 -2.10
CA HIS A 22 8.68 -10.72 -1.17
C HIS A 22 7.53 -9.94 -1.83
N GLN A 23 6.97 -10.47 -2.92
CA GLN A 23 5.88 -9.88 -3.67
C GLN A 23 4.65 -10.80 -3.67
N ASN A 24 3.47 -10.20 -3.79
CA ASN A 24 2.23 -10.93 -4.01
C ASN A 24 2.07 -11.28 -5.50
N ALA A 25 0.97 -11.96 -5.84
CA ALA A 25 0.69 -12.38 -7.22
C ALA A 25 0.51 -11.20 -8.19
N GLN A 26 0.28 -9.99 -7.67
CA GLN A 26 0.14 -8.74 -8.42
C GLN A 26 1.46 -7.94 -8.50
N GLY A 27 2.57 -8.49 -8.02
CA GLY A 27 3.89 -7.84 -8.01
C GLY A 27 4.05 -6.76 -6.94
N LEU A 28 3.10 -6.61 -6.02
CA LEU A 28 3.19 -5.64 -4.92
C LEU A 28 3.98 -6.23 -3.75
N PRO A 29 4.74 -5.41 -3.01
CA PRO A 29 5.41 -5.84 -1.80
C PRO A 29 4.44 -6.49 -0.81
N VAL A 30 4.85 -7.63 -0.24
CA VAL A 30 4.10 -8.29 0.84
C VAL A 30 4.25 -7.46 2.11
N GLN A 31 3.12 -6.99 2.61
CA GLN A 31 3.04 -6.18 3.83
C GLN A 31 2.54 -7.02 5.01
N SER A 32 3.04 -6.71 6.20
CA SER A 32 2.32 -7.03 7.44
C SER A 32 1.12 -6.11 7.57
N PHE A 33 0.13 -6.44 8.41
CA PHE A 33 -1.00 -5.53 8.64
C PHE A 33 -0.54 -4.14 9.12
N ARG A 34 0.46 -4.11 10.01
CA ARG A 34 1.05 -2.86 10.52
C ARG A 34 1.70 -2.04 9.41
N SER A 35 2.61 -2.64 8.65
CA SER A 35 3.32 -1.92 7.58
C SER A 35 2.38 -1.48 6.45
N LEU A 36 1.29 -2.23 6.22
CA LEU A 36 0.22 -1.83 5.32
C LEU A 36 -0.46 -0.54 5.81
N LEU A 37 -0.83 -0.47 7.09
CA LEU A 37 -1.45 0.74 7.65
C LEU A 37 -0.49 1.93 7.63
N GLU A 38 0.79 1.72 7.95
CA GLU A 38 1.83 2.76 7.88
C GLU A 38 1.99 3.31 6.45
N GLU A 39 1.97 2.45 5.43
CA GLU A 39 2.05 2.88 4.03
C GLU A 39 0.79 3.63 3.58
N LEU A 40 -0.40 3.11 3.91
CA LEU A 40 -1.66 3.73 3.51
C LEU A 40 -1.92 5.04 4.25
N SER A 41 -1.41 5.22 5.47
CA SER A 41 -1.56 6.47 6.24
C SER A 41 -0.72 7.62 5.71
N THR A 42 0.24 7.37 4.80
CA THR A 42 1.03 8.44 4.17
C THR A 42 0.22 9.30 3.20
N GLN A 43 -0.96 8.83 2.78
CA GLN A 43 -1.89 9.62 1.97
C GLN A 43 -2.39 10.83 2.76
N SER A 44 -2.15 12.04 2.23
CA SER A 44 -2.40 13.29 2.95
C SER A 44 -3.14 14.32 2.12
N ARG A 45 -3.96 15.12 2.82
CA ARG A 45 -4.60 16.34 2.30
C ARG A 45 -3.93 17.54 2.95
N ASN A 46 -3.09 18.22 2.18
CA ASN A 46 -2.29 19.34 2.62
C ASN A 46 -2.99 20.65 2.28
N VAL A 47 -3.02 21.58 3.25
CA VAL A 47 -3.44 22.97 2.99
C VAL A 47 -2.17 23.80 2.88
N CYS A 48 -1.81 24.17 1.66
CA CYS A 48 -0.64 24.96 1.37
C CYS A 48 -1.02 26.43 1.34
N ARG A 49 -0.29 27.28 2.07
CA ARG A 49 -0.40 28.74 1.97
C ARG A 49 0.73 29.26 1.10
N MET A 50 0.39 30.09 0.13
CA MET A 50 1.38 30.75 -0.72
C MET A 50 1.80 32.03 -0.02
N THR A 51 2.89 31.99 0.76
CA THR A 51 3.44 33.17 1.42
C THR A 51 4.28 33.97 0.41
N GLY A 52 3.76 35.13 0.00
CA GLY A 52 4.56 36.22 -0.59
C GLY A 52 5.12 37.12 0.52
N ASP A 53 5.31 38.42 0.25
CA ASP A 53 5.83 39.38 1.24
C ASP A 53 4.92 39.57 2.47
N ASP A 54 3.63 39.20 2.39
CA ASP A 54 2.68 39.28 3.49
C ASP A 54 2.11 37.90 3.88
N ASP A 55 1.98 37.67 5.19
CA ASP A 55 1.52 36.42 5.82
C ASP A 55 0.02 36.09 5.58
N LYS A 56 -0.62 36.82 4.66
CA LYS A 56 -2.05 36.76 4.28
C LYS A 56 -2.29 36.18 2.88
N GLY A 57 -1.30 35.47 2.32
CA GLY A 57 -1.42 34.90 0.98
C GLY A 57 -2.52 33.82 0.85
N PRO A 58 -2.96 33.53 -0.38
CA PRO A 58 -4.03 32.57 -0.64
C PRO A 58 -3.65 31.15 -0.19
N THR A 59 -4.66 30.35 0.18
CA THR A 59 -4.50 28.94 0.52
C THR A 59 -5.06 28.05 -0.58
N ALA A 60 -4.35 26.95 -0.86
CA ALA A 60 -4.77 25.90 -1.77
C ALA A 60 -4.76 24.56 -1.03
N THR A 61 -5.71 23.69 -1.36
CA THR A 61 -5.71 22.32 -0.83
C THR A 61 -5.18 21.36 -1.88
N LEU A 62 -4.19 20.55 -1.53
CA LEU A 62 -3.52 19.60 -2.40
C LEU A 62 -3.57 18.21 -1.78
N LEU A 63 -3.86 17.20 -2.60
CA LEU A 63 -3.70 15.80 -2.21
C LEU A 63 -2.30 15.32 -2.64
N ALA A 64 -1.66 14.52 -1.79
CA ALA A 64 -0.42 13.87 -2.16
C ALA A 64 -0.64 12.90 -3.33
N MET A 65 0.36 12.80 -4.20
CA MET A 65 0.34 11.78 -5.25
C MET A 65 0.40 10.40 -4.59
N PRO A 66 -0.50 9.48 -4.97
CA PRO A 66 -0.59 8.20 -4.31
C PRO A 66 0.58 7.29 -4.68
N THR A 67 1.00 6.47 -3.72
CA THR A 67 1.93 5.38 -3.99
C THR A 67 1.26 4.27 -4.82
N ILE A 68 2.04 3.34 -5.35
CA ILE A 68 1.50 2.21 -6.13
C ILE A 68 0.52 1.39 -5.26
N LEU A 69 0.83 1.20 -3.97
CA LEU A 69 -0.02 0.45 -3.06
C LEU A 69 -1.33 1.19 -2.76
N GLN A 70 -1.27 2.51 -2.57
CA GLN A 70 -2.46 3.34 -2.35
C GLN A 70 -3.36 3.38 -3.57
N ARG A 71 -2.81 3.54 -4.79
CA ARG A 71 -3.59 3.43 -6.03
C ARG A 71 -4.34 2.11 -6.11
N ARG A 72 -3.64 1.00 -5.83
CA ARG A 72 -4.28 -0.30 -5.82
C ARG A 72 -5.38 -0.41 -4.77
N ALA A 73 -5.20 0.19 -3.59
CA ALA A 73 -6.24 0.22 -2.56
C ALA A 73 -7.49 0.97 -3.05
N PHE A 74 -7.34 2.13 -3.67
CA PHE A 74 -8.47 2.87 -4.24
C PHE A 74 -9.19 2.09 -5.35
N GLU A 75 -8.45 1.42 -6.25
CA GLU A 75 -9.03 0.53 -7.27
C GLU A 75 -9.87 -0.60 -6.65
N LEU A 76 -9.38 -1.24 -5.58
CA LEU A 76 -10.10 -2.31 -4.89
C LEU A 76 -11.35 -1.80 -4.16
N LEU A 77 -11.34 -0.55 -3.70
CA LEU A 77 -12.49 0.10 -3.07
C LEU A 77 -13.51 0.63 -4.09
N GLY A 78 -13.19 0.61 -5.38
CA GLY A 78 -14.04 1.20 -6.42
C GLY A 78 -14.05 2.73 -6.40
N CYS A 79 -13.04 3.35 -5.79
CA CYS A 79 -12.88 4.80 -5.73
C CYS A 79 -11.89 5.26 -6.80
N SER A 80 -12.24 6.28 -7.57
CA SER A 80 -11.26 7.02 -8.37
C SER A 80 -10.55 8.03 -7.46
N GLN A 81 -9.23 8.07 -7.52
CA GLN A 81 -8.43 9.09 -6.86
C GLN A 81 -8.05 10.20 -7.84
#